data_AF-A0A256JKV6-F1
#
_entry.id   AF-A0A256JKV6-F1
#
_cell.length_a   1.000
_cell.length_b   1.000
_cell.length_c   1.000
_cell.angle_alpha   90.00
_cell.angle_beta   90.00
_cell.angle_gamma   90.00
#
_symmetry.space_group_name_H-M   'P 1'
#
loop_
_entity.id
_entity.type
_entity.pdbx_description
1 polymer ?
#
loop_
_entity_poly.entity_id
_entity_poly.type
_entity_poly.pdbx_seq_one_letter_code
_entity_poly.pdbx_strand_id
1 'polypeptide(L)'
;MEPTAQTLARTYSDRVYTDPWEKVVDYRRVLDYAARNPNAGRTRVGNALDLLPSRVRGWLNSSVPDPARAVNTAAEQGWLDPDPSGEIAKALITLLAHVIAGGSISTETFVPAVATGRRVDVDEIRGAFTQLNVETTIRNAEVDGRATEVVPSKDASVLGRCLVAMGAPHGGKTRLDRLPPVVRDVPPAVRRSFVQTYLKHRALEQPNKATLQIKENRPEAYFEELQQLIRESANNGNVTRNGNMITISAEAARDLGVA
;
A
#
# COMPACT_ATOMS: atom_id res chain seq x y z
N MET A 1 -12.23 1.65 4.63
CA MET A 1 -10.94 1.00 4.91
C MET A 1 -9.85 1.90 4.37
N GLU A 2 -8.65 1.96 4.97
CA GLU A 2 -7.55 2.64 4.29
C GLU A 2 -7.21 1.97 2.95
N PRO A 3 -6.80 2.72 1.92
CA PRO A 3 -6.60 4.17 1.93
C PRO A 3 -7.91 4.94 1.74
N THR A 4 -8.09 6.02 2.49
CA THR A 4 -9.16 7.01 2.24
C THR A 4 -8.67 8.12 1.30
N ALA A 5 -9.59 8.90 0.73
CA ALA A 5 -9.22 10.08 -0.04
C ALA A 5 -8.36 11.08 0.78
N GLN A 6 -8.66 11.20 2.07
CA GLN A 6 -7.98 12.12 2.98
C GLN A 6 -6.55 11.66 3.31
N THR A 7 -6.37 10.39 3.65
CA THR A 7 -5.04 9.85 3.97
C THR A 7 -4.15 9.77 2.73
N LEU A 8 -4.70 9.45 1.56
CA LEU A 8 -3.98 9.53 0.29
C LEU A 8 -3.49 10.96 0.01
N ALA A 9 -4.37 11.96 0.12
CA ALA A 9 -4.01 13.35 -0.12
C ALA A 9 -2.87 13.80 0.81
N ARG A 10 -2.91 13.40 2.08
CA ARG A 10 -1.91 13.72 3.10
C ARG A 10 -0.53 13.09 2.86
N THR A 11 -0.38 12.18 1.90
CA THR A 11 0.94 11.73 1.47
C THR A 11 1.70 12.79 0.66
N TYR A 12 1.00 13.79 0.11
CA TYR A 12 1.61 14.88 -0.64
C TYR A 12 2.17 15.95 0.30
N SER A 13 3.06 16.78 -0.23
CA SER A 13 3.47 18.02 0.44
C SER A 13 2.99 19.21 -0.37
N ASP A 14 2.65 20.28 0.30
CA ASP A 14 2.25 21.54 -0.32
C ASP A 14 2.94 22.70 0.39
N ARG A 15 3.25 23.78 -0.35
CA ARG A 15 3.91 24.96 0.21
C ARG A 15 2.94 25.95 0.83
N VAL A 16 1.66 25.81 0.53
CA VAL A 16 0.60 26.77 0.84
C VAL A 16 -0.42 26.14 1.79
N TYR A 17 -0.81 24.90 1.53
CA TYR A 17 -1.70 24.14 2.40
C TYR A 17 -0.90 23.35 3.43
N THR A 18 -1.22 23.55 4.70
CA THR A 18 -0.61 22.76 5.79
C THR A 18 -1.15 21.32 5.75
N ASP A 19 -2.45 21.16 5.51
CA ASP A 19 -3.06 19.86 5.21
C ASP A 19 -3.36 19.77 3.70
N PRO A 20 -2.67 18.93 2.92
CA PRO A 20 -2.93 18.75 1.50
C PRO A 20 -4.37 18.33 1.17
N TRP A 21 -5.11 17.74 2.11
CA TRP A 21 -6.52 17.42 1.93
C TRP A 21 -7.38 18.68 1.73
N GLU A 22 -7.09 19.77 2.43
CA GLU A 22 -7.81 21.04 2.27
C GLU A 22 -7.70 21.58 0.85
N LYS A 23 -6.56 21.35 0.18
CA LYS A 23 -6.38 21.70 -1.24
C LYS A 23 -7.34 20.94 -2.15
N VAL A 24 -7.61 19.67 -1.85
CA VAL A 24 -8.58 18.85 -2.60
C VAL A 24 -9.99 19.38 -2.38
N VAL A 25 -10.34 19.70 -1.14
CA VAL A 25 -11.65 20.27 -0.77
C VAL A 25 -11.88 21.60 -1.47
N ASP A 26 -10.92 22.53 -1.40
CA ASP A 26 -11.02 23.84 -2.05
C ASP A 26 -11.11 23.73 -3.58
N TYR A 27 -10.31 22.85 -4.19
CA TYR A 27 -10.39 22.58 -5.61
C TYR A 27 -11.80 22.13 -6.02
N ARG A 28 -12.41 21.20 -5.28
CA ARG A 28 -13.78 20.74 -5.53
C ARG A 28 -14.80 21.86 -5.33
N ARG A 29 -14.67 22.68 -4.27
CA ARG A 29 -15.53 23.86 -4.03
C ARG A 29 -15.46 24.86 -5.19
N VAL A 30 -14.27 25.09 -5.76
CA VAL A 30 -14.10 25.95 -6.94
C VAL A 30 -14.84 25.40 -8.15
N LEU A 31 -14.70 24.10 -8.45
CA LEU A 31 -15.39 23.49 -9.59
C LEU A 31 -16.91 23.51 -9.41
N ASP A 32 -17.41 23.18 -8.23
CA ASP A 32 -18.85 23.21 -7.92
C ASP A 32 -19.43 24.62 -8.07
N TYR A 33 -18.72 25.63 -7.56
CA TYR A 33 -19.14 27.02 -7.68
C TYR A 33 -19.15 27.47 -9.15
N ALA A 34 -18.10 27.14 -9.91
CA ALA A 34 -17.98 27.51 -11.32
C ALA A 34 -19.06 26.82 -12.19
N ALA A 35 -19.38 25.57 -11.90
CA ALA A 35 -20.46 24.84 -12.57
C ALA A 35 -21.83 25.50 -12.35
N ARG A 36 -22.09 26.01 -11.13
CA ARG A 36 -23.31 26.75 -10.80
C ARG A 36 -23.31 28.20 -11.28
N ASN A 37 -22.13 28.75 -11.58
CA ASN A 37 -21.94 30.14 -12.01
C ASN A 37 -20.99 30.23 -13.23
N PRO A 38 -21.41 29.78 -14.43
CA PRO A 38 -20.50 29.65 -15.58
C PRO A 38 -19.80 30.94 -16.01
N ASN A 39 -20.43 32.10 -15.75
CA ASN A 39 -19.89 33.43 -16.09
C ASN A 39 -19.07 34.06 -14.95
N ALA A 40 -18.80 33.34 -13.87
CA ALA A 40 -18.00 33.83 -12.76
C ALA A 40 -16.50 33.73 -13.07
N GLY A 41 -15.88 34.88 -13.32
CA GLY A 41 -14.42 34.96 -13.43
C GLY A 41 -13.72 34.71 -12.08
N ARG A 42 -12.41 34.43 -12.15
CA ARG A 42 -11.54 34.09 -11.00
C ARG A 42 -11.71 34.97 -9.75
N THR A 43 -11.94 36.28 -9.92
CA THR A 43 -12.10 37.22 -8.79
C THR A 43 -13.42 36.98 -8.06
N ARG A 44 -14.51 36.77 -8.80
CA ARG A 44 -15.82 36.50 -8.21
C ARG A 44 -15.82 35.17 -7.46
N VAL A 45 -15.23 34.14 -8.07
CA VAL A 45 -15.08 32.81 -7.45
C VAL A 45 -14.18 32.88 -6.20
N GLY A 46 -13.02 33.55 -6.31
CA GLY A 46 -12.10 33.72 -5.18
C GLY A 46 -12.74 34.43 -3.99
N ASN A 47 -13.42 35.55 -4.22
CA ASN A 47 -14.12 36.28 -3.16
C ASN A 47 -15.26 35.45 -2.53
N ALA A 48 -16.00 34.68 -3.34
CA ALA A 48 -17.12 33.88 -2.84
C ALA A 48 -16.67 32.68 -1.97
N LEU A 49 -15.45 32.17 -2.19
CA LEU A 49 -14.93 30.98 -1.51
C LEU A 49 -13.83 31.28 -0.50
N ASP A 50 -13.50 32.57 -0.32
CA ASP A 50 -12.38 33.06 0.49
C ASP A 50 -11.02 32.48 0.04
N LEU A 51 -10.77 32.53 -1.28
CA LEU A 51 -9.56 32.00 -1.91
C LEU A 51 -8.86 33.06 -2.75
N LEU A 52 -7.53 33.02 -2.76
CA LEU A 52 -6.72 33.91 -3.60
C LEU A 52 -7.09 33.74 -5.09
N PRO A 53 -7.48 34.82 -5.82
CA PRO A 53 -7.89 34.72 -7.22
C PRO A 53 -6.81 34.15 -8.16
N SER A 54 -5.53 34.25 -7.80
CA SER A 54 -4.42 33.63 -8.54
C SER A 54 -4.46 32.10 -8.48
N ARG A 55 -4.84 31.53 -7.34
CA ARG A 55 -4.98 30.08 -7.13
C ARG A 55 -6.16 29.53 -7.93
N VAL A 56 -7.31 30.20 -7.80
CA VAL A 56 -8.55 29.85 -8.50
C VAL A 56 -8.37 29.84 -10.02
N ARG A 57 -7.60 30.80 -10.56
CA ARG A 57 -7.32 30.89 -12.00
C ARG A 57 -6.79 29.59 -12.58
N GLY A 58 -5.84 28.94 -11.90
CA GLY A 58 -5.27 27.68 -12.38
C GLY A 58 -6.33 26.60 -12.50
N TRP A 59 -7.15 26.45 -11.47
CA TRP A 59 -8.16 25.40 -11.38
C TRP A 59 -9.33 25.59 -12.35
N LEU A 60 -9.74 26.84 -12.61
CA LEU A 60 -10.73 27.14 -13.65
C LEU A 60 -10.21 26.87 -15.06
N ASN A 61 -8.89 26.94 -15.26
CA ASN A 61 -8.22 26.66 -16.53
C ASN A 61 -7.76 25.18 -16.63
N SER A 62 -8.54 24.26 -16.06
CA SER A 62 -8.31 22.81 -16.10
C SER A 62 -7.04 22.30 -15.41
N SER A 63 -6.34 23.12 -14.60
CA SER A 63 -5.22 22.64 -13.80
C SER A 63 -5.74 21.89 -12.57
N VAL A 64 -5.39 20.60 -12.47
CA VAL A 64 -5.76 19.76 -11.33
C VAL A 64 -4.60 19.73 -10.32
N PRO A 65 -4.82 20.03 -9.02
CA PRO A 65 -3.82 19.79 -7.99
C PRO A 65 -3.38 18.32 -7.92
N ASP A 66 -2.10 18.07 -7.65
CA ASP A 66 -1.56 16.71 -7.52
C ASP A 66 -2.33 15.81 -6.54
N PRO A 67 -2.62 16.22 -5.29
CA PRO A 67 -3.42 15.38 -4.39
C PRO A 67 -4.84 15.13 -4.91
N ALA A 68 -5.45 16.11 -5.60
CA ALA A 68 -6.78 15.94 -6.19
C ALA A 68 -6.75 14.97 -7.38
N ARG A 69 -5.71 15.06 -8.22
CA ARG A 69 -5.49 14.12 -9.33
C ARG A 69 -5.30 12.71 -8.80
N ALA A 70 -4.49 12.53 -7.76
CA ALA A 70 -4.25 11.24 -7.14
C ALA A 70 -5.53 10.63 -6.55
N VAL A 71 -6.34 11.43 -5.86
CA VAL A 71 -7.65 11.00 -5.35
C VAL A 71 -8.58 10.59 -6.49
N ASN A 72 -8.63 11.34 -7.59
CA ASN A 72 -9.44 10.97 -8.74
C ASN A 72 -8.96 9.66 -9.37
N THR A 73 -7.66 9.51 -9.63
CA THR A 73 -7.07 8.27 -10.18
C THR A 73 -7.35 7.08 -9.27
N ALA A 74 -7.13 7.21 -7.95
CA ALA A 74 -7.39 6.12 -7.02
C ALA A 74 -8.89 5.78 -6.91
N ALA A 75 -9.78 6.77 -7.02
CA ALA A 75 -11.23 6.54 -7.06
C ALA A 75 -11.66 5.82 -8.34
N GLU A 76 -11.13 6.23 -9.51
CA GLU A 76 -11.38 5.58 -10.80
C GLU A 76 -10.95 4.11 -10.81
N GLN A 77 -9.87 3.79 -10.10
CA GLN A 77 -9.38 2.43 -9.93
C GLN A 77 -10.06 1.64 -8.79
N GLY A 78 -10.96 2.29 -8.03
CA GLY A 78 -11.66 1.67 -6.90
C GLY A 78 -10.79 1.43 -5.66
N TRP A 79 -9.60 2.04 -5.57
CA TRP A 79 -8.65 1.80 -4.48
C TRP A 79 -8.99 2.56 -3.19
N LEU A 80 -9.85 3.57 -3.27
CA LEU A 80 -10.23 4.38 -2.11
C LEU A 80 -11.40 3.77 -1.36
N ASP A 81 -11.28 3.74 -0.03
CA ASP A 81 -12.32 3.26 0.88
C ASP A 81 -12.94 1.91 0.47
N PRO A 82 -12.13 0.90 0.08
CA PRO A 82 -12.67 -0.36 -0.40
C PRO A 82 -13.45 -1.08 0.71
N ASP A 83 -14.45 -1.86 0.31
CA ASP A 83 -15.11 -2.80 1.21
C ASP A 83 -14.05 -3.76 1.79
N PRO A 84 -13.86 -3.84 3.12
CA PRO A 84 -12.89 -4.75 3.75
C PRO A 84 -13.03 -6.21 3.32
N SER A 85 -14.23 -6.64 2.94
CA SER A 85 -14.51 -8.01 2.48
C SER A 85 -14.42 -8.18 0.96
N GLY A 86 -14.23 -7.08 0.23
CA GLY A 86 -14.20 -7.06 -1.23
C GLY A 86 -12.84 -7.46 -1.82
N GLU A 87 -12.86 -7.81 -3.11
CA GLU A 87 -11.64 -8.26 -3.82
C GLU A 87 -10.58 -7.16 -3.91
N ILE A 88 -10.95 -5.88 -4.01
CA ILE A 88 -9.98 -4.78 -4.04
C ILE A 88 -9.25 -4.64 -2.71
N ALA A 89 -9.94 -4.74 -1.57
CA ALA A 89 -9.30 -4.74 -0.26
C ALA A 89 -8.31 -5.90 -0.13
N LYS A 90 -8.72 -7.10 -0.54
CA LYS A 90 -7.85 -8.28 -0.55
C LYS A 90 -6.62 -8.10 -1.44
N ALA A 91 -6.80 -7.55 -2.64
CA ALA A 91 -5.71 -7.29 -3.57
C ALA A 91 -4.72 -6.24 -3.02
N LEU A 92 -5.22 -5.15 -2.44
CA LEU A 92 -4.39 -4.12 -1.79
C LEU A 92 -3.62 -4.70 -0.58
N ILE A 93 -4.27 -5.50 0.26
CA ILE A 93 -3.62 -6.15 1.41
C ILE A 93 -2.56 -7.17 0.96
N THR A 94 -2.84 -7.91 -0.11
CA THR A 94 -1.88 -8.87 -0.68
C THR A 94 -0.66 -8.12 -1.23
N LEU A 95 -0.87 -7.04 -1.99
CA LEU A 95 0.23 -6.22 -2.49
C LEU A 95 1.00 -5.53 -1.34
N LEU A 96 0.32 -5.08 -0.30
CA LEU A 96 0.95 -4.55 0.91
C LEU A 96 1.88 -5.58 1.56
N ALA A 97 1.46 -6.86 1.64
CA ALA A 97 2.30 -7.94 2.14
C ALA A 97 3.54 -8.15 1.26
N HIS A 98 3.38 -8.15 -0.08
CA HIS A 98 4.51 -8.21 -1.02
C HIS A 98 5.49 -7.06 -0.79
N VAL A 99 5.00 -5.83 -0.60
CA VAL A 99 5.85 -4.66 -0.37
C VAL A 99 6.59 -4.74 0.97
N ILE A 100 5.90 -5.08 2.07
CA ILE A 100 6.51 -5.12 3.40
C ILE A 100 7.56 -6.25 3.49
N ALA A 101 7.27 -7.41 2.91
CA ALA A 101 8.12 -8.60 3.00
C ALA A 101 9.21 -8.62 1.91
N GLY A 102 8.82 -8.34 0.67
CA GLY A 102 9.60 -8.52 -0.55
C GLY A 102 10.00 -7.22 -1.27
N GLY A 103 9.34 -6.09 -1.02
CA GLY A 103 9.53 -4.86 -1.79
C GLY A 103 9.93 -3.56 -1.07
N SER A 104 9.88 -2.45 -1.77
CA SER A 104 10.13 -1.13 -1.20
C SER A 104 9.26 -0.09 -1.90
N ILE A 105 9.14 1.08 -1.31
CA ILE A 105 8.52 2.24 -1.96
C ILE A 105 9.59 3.32 -2.04
N SER A 106 9.88 3.82 -3.24
CA SER A 106 10.87 4.89 -3.44
C SER A 106 10.55 6.12 -2.61
N THR A 107 11.55 6.67 -1.91
CA THR A 107 11.40 7.90 -1.09
C THR A 107 11.16 9.15 -1.93
N GLU A 108 11.53 9.12 -3.20
CA GLU A 108 11.46 10.28 -4.11
C GLU A 108 10.19 10.23 -4.95
N THR A 109 9.86 9.05 -5.48
CA THR A 109 8.82 8.89 -6.50
C THR A 109 7.58 8.17 -6.01
N PHE A 110 7.60 7.60 -4.79
CA PHE A 110 6.55 6.73 -4.26
C PHE A 110 6.24 5.52 -5.15
N VAL A 111 7.16 5.11 -6.02
CA VAL A 111 6.95 3.93 -6.86
C VAL A 111 7.23 2.68 -6.03
N PRO A 112 6.26 1.74 -5.89
CA PRO A 112 6.52 0.46 -5.27
C PRO A 112 7.32 -0.45 -6.21
N ALA A 113 8.22 -1.24 -5.64
CA ALA A 113 8.98 -2.27 -6.35
C ALA A 113 9.02 -3.52 -5.49
N VAL A 114 8.74 -4.69 -6.07
CA VAL A 114 8.73 -5.95 -5.33
C VAL A 114 9.74 -6.89 -5.95
N ALA A 115 10.70 -7.35 -5.15
CA ALA A 115 11.69 -8.32 -5.59
C ALA A 115 11.13 -9.75 -5.57
N THR A 116 11.59 -10.57 -6.51
CA THR A 116 11.38 -12.01 -6.44
C THR A 116 12.08 -12.60 -5.22
N GLY A 117 11.59 -13.75 -4.77
CA GLY A 117 12.12 -14.48 -3.63
C GLY A 117 12.10 -15.98 -3.88
N ARG A 118 12.53 -16.76 -2.88
CA ARG A 118 12.64 -18.22 -3.01
C ARG A 118 11.32 -18.90 -3.40
N ARG A 119 10.19 -18.43 -2.85
CA ARG A 119 8.85 -18.98 -3.11
C ARG A 119 7.91 -17.97 -3.77
N VAL A 120 8.46 -16.88 -4.31
CA VAL A 120 7.69 -15.81 -4.95
C VAL A 120 8.37 -15.47 -6.26
N ASP A 121 7.79 -15.92 -7.36
CA ASP A 121 8.26 -15.62 -8.70
C ASP A 121 7.66 -14.32 -9.24
N VAL A 122 8.03 -13.99 -10.48
CA VAL A 122 7.54 -12.80 -11.19
C VAL A 122 6.03 -12.86 -11.40
N ASP A 123 5.48 -14.03 -11.73
CA ASP A 123 4.08 -14.16 -12.13
C ASP A 123 3.14 -14.03 -10.93
N GLU A 124 3.54 -14.53 -9.75
CA GLU A 124 2.82 -14.29 -8.51
C GLU A 124 2.76 -12.79 -8.17
N ILE A 125 3.88 -12.07 -8.30
CA ILE A 125 3.92 -10.63 -8.03
C ILE A 125 3.08 -9.86 -9.05
N ARG A 126 3.20 -10.21 -10.33
CA ARG A 126 2.39 -9.63 -11.41
C ARG A 126 0.91 -9.85 -11.15
N GLY A 127 0.51 -11.05 -10.73
CA GLY A 127 -0.87 -11.36 -10.37
C GLY A 127 -1.44 -10.40 -9.32
N ALA A 128 -0.64 -10.06 -8.29
CA ALA A 128 -1.06 -9.10 -7.26
C ALA A 128 -1.30 -7.69 -7.81
N PHE A 129 -0.49 -7.21 -8.77
CA PHE A 129 -0.72 -5.93 -9.45
C PHE A 129 -1.92 -6.00 -10.42
N THR A 130 -2.07 -7.10 -11.16
CA THR A 130 -3.18 -7.30 -12.11
C THR A 130 -4.54 -7.27 -11.43
N GLN A 131 -4.66 -7.81 -10.20
CA GLN A 131 -5.90 -7.72 -9.41
C GLN A 131 -6.33 -6.28 -9.09
N LEU A 132 -5.41 -5.32 -9.20
CA LEU A 132 -5.66 -3.89 -9.01
C LEU A 132 -5.77 -3.14 -10.35
N ASN A 133 -5.85 -3.86 -11.48
CA ASN A 133 -5.79 -3.31 -12.84
C ASN A 133 -4.50 -2.53 -13.13
N VAL A 134 -3.38 -2.96 -12.54
CA VAL A 134 -2.08 -2.31 -12.70
C VAL A 134 -1.16 -3.17 -13.54
N GLU A 135 -0.79 -2.64 -14.70
CA GLU A 135 0.25 -3.23 -15.55
C GLU A 135 1.63 -3.10 -14.92
N THR A 136 2.54 -4.00 -15.26
CA THR A 136 3.88 -4.07 -14.67
C THR A 136 4.99 -4.25 -15.69
N THR A 137 6.19 -3.82 -15.31
CA THR A 137 7.44 -4.10 -16.01
C THR A 137 8.43 -4.78 -15.08
N ILE A 138 9.45 -5.42 -15.65
CA ILE A 138 10.52 -6.06 -14.89
C ILE A 138 11.77 -5.17 -14.92
N ARG A 139 12.46 -5.05 -13.79
CA ARG A 139 13.79 -4.46 -13.67
C ARG A 139 14.79 -5.50 -13.20
N ASN A 140 16.07 -5.26 -13.50
CA ASN A 140 17.22 -6.04 -13.03
C ASN A 140 17.23 -7.54 -13.40
N ALA A 141 16.37 -8.01 -14.32
CA ALA A 141 16.29 -9.43 -14.68
C ALA A 141 17.62 -10.03 -15.17
N GLU A 142 18.45 -9.20 -15.80
CA GLU A 142 19.73 -9.59 -16.39
C GLU A 142 20.91 -8.91 -15.69
N VAL A 143 20.69 -8.29 -14.53
CA VAL A 143 21.72 -7.54 -13.81
C VAL A 143 22.29 -8.42 -12.69
N ASP A 144 23.53 -8.87 -12.87
CA ASP A 144 24.21 -9.71 -11.89
C ASP A 144 24.30 -9.02 -10.51
N GLY A 145 24.11 -9.80 -9.46
CA GLY A 145 24.10 -9.32 -8.07
C GLY A 145 22.88 -8.46 -7.68
N ARG A 146 21.88 -8.27 -8.56
CA ARG A 146 20.62 -7.58 -8.22
C ARG A 146 19.44 -8.52 -8.31
N ALA A 147 18.51 -8.36 -7.37
CA ALA A 147 17.25 -9.09 -7.42
C ALA A 147 16.38 -8.56 -8.57
N THR A 148 15.74 -9.47 -9.30
CA THR A 148 14.70 -9.15 -10.27
C THR A 148 13.53 -8.48 -9.55
N GLU A 149 13.10 -7.33 -10.03
CA GLU A 149 12.01 -6.55 -9.44
C GLU A 149 10.85 -6.40 -10.42
N VAL A 150 9.63 -6.52 -9.92
CA VAL A 150 8.41 -6.18 -10.63
C VAL A 150 7.95 -4.81 -10.14
N VAL A 151 7.68 -3.90 -11.07
CA VAL A 151 7.28 -2.52 -10.79
C VAL A 151 6.05 -2.14 -11.63
N PRO A 152 5.13 -1.29 -11.12
CA PRO A 152 3.99 -0.82 -11.89
C PRO A 152 4.43 0.10 -13.03
N SER A 153 3.77 0.00 -14.19
CA SER A 153 4.05 0.83 -15.38
C SER A 153 3.22 2.12 -15.42
N LYS A 154 2.00 2.09 -14.86
CA LYS A 154 1.04 3.20 -14.86
C LYS A 154 0.54 3.48 -13.43
N ASP A 155 0.23 4.75 -13.15
CA ASP A 155 -0.31 5.23 -11.87
C ASP A 155 0.54 4.83 -10.65
N ALA A 156 1.81 4.49 -10.91
CA ALA A 156 2.75 3.88 -9.98
C ALA A 156 2.91 4.67 -8.67
N SER A 157 3.07 5.99 -8.79
CA SER A 157 3.21 6.87 -7.64
C SER A 157 1.92 6.96 -6.82
N VAL A 158 0.75 6.94 -7.49
CA VAL A 158 -0.55 6.98 -6.80
C VAL A 158 -0.77 5.68 -6.02
N LEU A 159 -0.51 4.53 -6.65
CA LEU A 159 -0.61 3.24 -5.98
C LEU A 159 0.35 3.13 -4.78
N GLY A 160 1.61 3.53 -4.93
CA GLY A 160 2.53 3.49 -3.79
C GLY A 160 2.14 4.46 -2.67
N ARG A 161 1.54 5.61 -2.99
CA ARG A 161 0.97 6.52 -1.98
C ARG A 161 -0.24 5.91 -1.28
N CYS A 162 -1.10 5.19 -2.00
CA CYS A 162 -2.17 4.40 -1.40
C CYS A 162 -1.60 3.39 -0.38
N LEU A 163 -0.55 2.65 -0.76
CA LEU A 163 0.11 1.70 0.15
C LEU A 163 0.76 2.41 1.35
N VAL A 164 1.37 3.58 1.18
CA VAL A 164 1.90 4.38 2.29
C VAL A 164 0.78 4.85 3.23
N ALA A 165 -0.36 5.30 2.69
CA ALA A 165 -1.55 5.65 3.48
C ALA A 165 -2.10 4.43 4.25
N MET A 166 -1.97 3.23 3.69
CA MET A 166 -2.26 1.96 4.37
C MET A 166 -1.21 1.55 5.41
N GLY A 167 -0.08 2.27 5.53
CA GLY A 167 0.99 2.02 6.50
C GLY A 167 2.21 1.28 5.94
N ALA A 168 2.37 1.16 4.63
CA ALA A 168 3.62 0.68 4.03
C ALA A 168 4.79 1.64 4.35
N PRO A 169 6.02 1.14 4.52
CA PRO A 169 7.17 2.00 4.76
C PRO A 169 7.48 2.82 3.51
N HIS A 170 7.58 4.14 3.67
CA HIS A 170 8.13 5.03 2.66
C HIS A 170 9.66 4.98 2.72
N GLY A 171 10.26 4.25 1.78
CA GLY A 171 11.68 3.93 1.72
C GLY A 171 11.99 2.48 2.11
N GLY A 172 13.09 2.29 2.84
CA GLY A 172 13.57 0.96 3.24
C GLY A 172 12.62 0.22 4.19
N LYS A 173 12.47 -1.09 3.96
CA LYS A 173 11.54 -1.97 4.69
C LYS A 173 11.64 -1.84 6.20
N THR A 174 12.84 -1.73 6.77
CA THR A 174 13.15 -1.83 8.22
C THR A 174 12.62 -0.68 9.08
N ARG A 175 11.94 0.31 8.49
CA ARG A 175 11.39 1.48 9.21
C ARG A 175 10.03 1.26 9.87
N LEU A 176 9.42 0.07 9.76
CA LEU A 176 8.19 -0.24 10.47
C LEU A 176 8.49 -0.82 11.86
N ASP A 177 8.00 -0.13 12.88
CA ASP A 177 8.07 -0.56 14.28
C ASP A 177 6.91 -1.48 14.67
N ARG A 178 5.81 -1.45 13.89
CA ARG A 178 4.57 -2.21 14.09
C ARG A 178 3.97 -2.62 12.75
N LEU A 179 3.05 -3.57 12.76
CA LEU A 179 2.29 -3.92 11.57
C LEU A 179 1.30 -2.79 11.22
N PRO A 180 1.01 -2.58 9.93
CA PRO A 180 -0.01 -1.62 9.54
C PRO A 180 -1.38 -1.96 10.13
N PRO A 181 -2.08 -1.02 10.80
CA PRO A 181 -3.37 -1.29 11.45
C PRO A 181 -4.43 -1.88 10.50
N VAL A 182 -4.42 -1.47 9.23
CA VAL A 182 -5.35 -1.95 8.21
C VAL A 182 -5.34 -3.48 8.05
N VAL A 183 -4.23 -4.15 8.38
CA VAL A 183 -4.14 -5.61 8.35
C VAL A 183 -5.02 -6.25 9.43
N ARG A 184 -5.32 -5.57 10.53
CA ARG A 184 -6.25 -6.05 11.57
C ARG A 184 -7.71 -5.74 11.24
N ASP A 185 -7.94 -4.66 10.51
CA ASP A 185 -9.29 -4.15 10.22
C ASP A 185 -10.02 -4.94 9.12
N VAL A 186 -9.33 -5.87 8.45
CA VAL A 186 -9.90 -6.73 7.40
C VAL A 186 -10.34 -8.10 7.93
N PRO A 187 -11.32 -8.76 7.27
CA PRO A 187 -11.81 -10.07 7.68
C PRO A 187 -10.71 -11.13 7.75
N PRO A 188 -10.87 -12.19 8.57
CA PRO A 188 -9.88 -13.26 8.75
C PRO A 188 -9.35 -13.86 7.44
N ALA A 189 -10.21 -14.03 6.44
CA ALA A 189 -9.81 -14.56 5.13
C ALA A 189 -8.79 -13.67 4.41
N VAL A 190 -8.94 -12.35 4.50
CA VAL A 190 -8.01 -11.37 3.90
C VAL A 190 -6.72 -11.28 4.71
N ARG A 191 -6.81 -11.35 6.05
CA ARG A 191 -5.64 -11.45 6.94
C ARG A 191 -4.79 -12.67 6.62
N ARG A 192 -5.44 -13.79 6.34
CA ARG A 192 -4.77 -15.02 5.92
C ARG A 192 -4.00 -14.83 4.62
N SER A 193 -4.56 -14.12 3.63
CA SER A 193 -3.83 -13.80 2.38
C SER A 193 -2.57 -12.96 2.65
N PHE A 194 -2.64 -11.97 3.55
CA PHE A 194 -1.46 -11.22 3.98
C PHE A 194 -0.38 -12.15 4.55
N VAL A 195 -0.78 -13.03 5.49
CA VAL A 195 0.15 -13.98 6.14
C VAL A 195 0.77 -14.93 5.12
N GLN A 196 -0.02 -15.51 4.22
CA GLN A 196 0.47 -16.42 3.19
C GLN A 196 1.56 -15.76 2.34
N THR A 197 1.28 -14.56 1.81
CA THR A 197 2.24 -13.80 1.00
C THR A 197 3.49 -13.45 1.81
N TYR A 198 3.33 -12.98 3.06
CA TYR A 198 4.46 -12.65 3.93
C TYR A 198 5.39 -13.85 4.16
N LEU A 199 4.81 -15.01 4.44
CA LEU A 199 5.56 -16.25 4.71
C LEU A 199 6.29 -16.75 3.46
N LYS A 200 5.69 -16.68 2.28
CA LYS A 200 6.38 -17.05 1.04
C LYS A 200 7.66 -16.23 0.81
N HIS A 201 7.66 -14.95 1.20
CA HIS A 201 8.84 -14.09 1.14
C HIS A 201 9.88 -14.37 2.22
N ARG A 202 9.45 -14.61 3.46
CA ARG A 202 10.33 -14.50 4.64
C ARG A 202 10.61 -15.79 5.38
N ALA A 203 9.73 -16.78 5.23
CA ALA A 203 9.85 -18.02 5.97
C ALA A 203 10.95 -18.89 5.34
N LEU A 204 11.81 -19.47 6.16
CA LEU A 204 12.85 -20.41 5.76
C LEU A 204 12.53 -21.78 6.36
N GLU A 205 12.70 -22.84 5.57
CA GLU A 205 12.70 -24.20 6.10
C GLU A 205 13.91 -24.40 7.01
N GLN A 206 13.69 -25.03 8.17
CA GLN A 206 14.79 -25.51 8.98
C GLN A 206 15.41 -26.76 8.32
N PRO A 207 16.75 -26.85 8.26
CA PRO A 207 17.41 -28.08 7.86
C PRO A 207 16.91 -29.26 8.70
N ASN A 208 16.48 -30.33 8.04
CA ASN A 208 16.02 -31.58 8.65
C ASN A 208 14.73 -31.48 9.49
N LYS A 209 13.94 -30.39 9.37
CA LYS A 209 12.64 -30.27 10.01
C LYS A 209 11.61 -29.66 9.06
N ALA A 210 10.38 -30.15 9.10
CA ALA A 210 9.26 -29.59 8.34
C ALA A 210 8.71 -28.26 8.92
N THR A 211 9.43 -27.61 9.83
CA THR A 211 9.03 -26.32 10.43
C THR A 211 9.58 -25.15 9.62
N LEU A 212 8.83 -24.06 9.59
CA LEU A 212 9.27 -22.80 9.00
C LEU A 212 9.75 -21.83 10.09
N GLN A 213 10.71 -20.97 9.74
CA GLN A 213 11.21 -19.91 10.62
C GLN A 213 11.27 -18.56 9.92
N ILE A 214 10.96 -17.50 10.67
CA ILE A 214 11.18 -16.12 10.27
C ILE A 214 12.22 -15.53 11.21
N LYS A 215 13.27 -14.92 10.64
CA LYS A 215 14.27 -14.14 11.37
C LYS A 215 14.56 -12.86 10.59
N GLU A 216 14.25 -11.72 11.20
CA GLU A 216 14.40 -10.39 10.59
C GLU A 216 14.95 -9.41 11.62
N ASN A 217 15.57 -8.33 11.13
CA ASN A 217 15.98 -7.22 11.98
C ASN A 217 14.81 -6.21 12.08
N ARG A 218 13.86 -6.48 12.97
CA ARG A 218 12.71 -5.63 13.29
C ARG A 218 12.55 -5.46 14.79
N PRO A 219 11.87 -4.39 15.25
CA PRO A 219 11.56 -4.23 16.67
C PRO A 219 10.70 -5.37 17.22
N GLU A 220 10.78 -5.57 18.53
CA GLU A 220 10.03 -6.63 19.23
C GLU A 220 8.51 -6.49 19.05
N ALA A 221 7.98 -5.27 19.14
CA ALA A 221 6.55 -5.00 18.94
C ALA A 221 6.04 -5.48 17.57
N TYR A 222 6.81 -5.26 16.50
CA TYR A 222 6.49 -5.78 15.17
C TYR A 222 6.41 -7.31 15.17
N PHE A 223 7.38 -7.97 15.80
CA PHE A 223 7.45 -9.44 15.86
C PHE A 223 6.33 -10.05 16.70
N GLU A 224 5.94 -9.40 17.79
CA GLU A 224 4.79 -9.81 18.60
C GLU A 224 3.49 -9.72 17.81
N GLU A 225 3.26 -8.60 17.13
CA GLU A 225 2.08 -8.41 16.29
C GLU A 225 2.07 -9.43 15.13
N LEU A 226 3.20 -9.64 14.45
CA LEU A 226 3.33 -10.62 13.38
C LEU A 226 3.06 -12.04 13.86
N GLN A 227 3.63 -12.44 14.99
CA GLN A 227 3.43 -13.76 15.56
C GLN A 227 1.96 -14.00 15.91
N GLN A 228 1.31 -13.02 16.53
CA GLN A 228 -0.12 -13.11 16.84
C GLN A 228 -0.97 -13.17 15.57
N LEU A 229 -0.64 -12.40 14.53
CA LEU A 229 -1.34 -12.45 13.24
C LEU A 229 -1.24 -13.82 12.57
N ILE A 230 -0.05 -14.42 12.55
CA ILE A 230 0.16 -15.76 11.96
C ILE A 230 -0.62 -16.80 12.77
N ARG A 231 -0.57 -16.72 14.11
CA ARG A 231 -1.31 -17.64 15.00
C ARG A 231 -2.81 -17.55 14.76
N GLU A 232 -3.38 -16.35 14.69
CA GLU A 232 -4.81 -16.15 14.43
C GLU A 232 -5.23 -16.58 13.03
N SER A 233 -4.30 -16.54 12.07
CA SER A 233 -4.57 -16.92 10.69
C SER A 233 -4.46 -18.42 10.45
N ALA A 234 -3.70 -19.15 11.27
CA ALA A 234 -3.58 -20.60 11.18
C ALA A 234 -4.66 -21.28 12.03
N ASN A 235 -5.46 -22.16 11.43
CA ASN A 235 -6.51 -22.86 12.17
C ASN A 235 -5.96 -24.06 12.96
N ASN A 236 -4.77 -24.53 12.60
CA ASN A 236 -4.13 -25.72 13.16
C ASN A 236 -2.65 -25.49 13.42
N GLY A 237 -2.06 -26.29 14.31
CA GLY A 237 -0.65 -26.23 14.65
C GLY A 237 -0.26 -25.09 15.58
N ASN A 238 1.04 -24.88 15.74
CA ASN A 238 1.62 -23.98 16.74
C ASN A 238 2.51 -22.92 16.08
N VAL A 239 2.41 -21.70 16.60
CA VAL A 239 3.27 -20.57 16.24
C VAL A 239 3.88 -20.01 17.53
N THR A 240 5.20 -20.10 17.64
CA THR A 240 5.96 -19.70 18.83
C THR A 240 6.98 -18.61 18.50
N ARG A 241 7.31 -17.78 19.48
CA ARG A 241 8.32 -16.72 19.38
C ARG A 241 9.45 -16.99 20.37
N ASN A 242 10.68 -16.73 19.95
CA ASN A 242 11.85 -16.63 20.83
C ASN A 242 12.67 -15.40 20.40
N GLY A 243 12.53 -14.28 21.11
CA GLY A 243 13.09 -12.99 20.69
C GLY A 243 12.57 -12.56 19.31
N ASN A 244 13.47 -12.30 18.37
CA ASN A 244 13.16 -11.91 16.98
C ASN A 244 13.10 -13.12 16.02
N MET A 245 12.75 -14.30 16.54
CA MET A 245 12.57 -15.51 15.76
C MET A 245 11.15 -16.04 15.98
N ILE A 246 10.41 -16.22 14.88
CA ILE A 246 9.11 -16.90 14.89
C ILE A 246 9.33 -18.30 14.32
N THR A 247 8.84 -19.33 15.02
CA THR A 247 8.81 -20.71 14.53
C THR A 247 7.36 -21.13 14.29
N ILE A 248 7.12 -21.68 13.11
CA ILE A 248 5.81 -22.14 12.64
C ILE A 248 5.90 -23.66 12.48
N SER A 249 4.99 -24.39 13.14
CA SER A 249 4.96 -25.85 13.04
C SER A 249 4.64 -26.32 11.61
N ALA A 250 5.02 -27.55 11.28
CA ALA A 250 4.70 -28.15 9.98
C ALA A 250 3.19 -28.22 9.71
N GLU A 251 2.39 -28.42 10.76
CA GLU A 251 0.92 -28.41 10.66
C GLU A 251 0.37 -27.02 10.35
N ALA A 252 0.87 -25.97 11.02
CA ALA A 252 0.47 -24.60 10.75
C ALA A 252 0.90 -24.14 9.35
N ALA A 253 2.10 -24.53 8.91
CA ALA A 253 2.59 -24.23 7.57
C ALA A 253 1.74 -24.91 6.48
N ARG A 254 1.36 -26.19 6.68
CA ARG A 254 0.44 -26.92 5.77
C ARG A 254 -0.96 -26.33 5.78
N ASP A 255 -1.49 -25.98 6.96
CA ASP A 255 -2.77 -25.29 7.07
C ASP A 255 -2.74 -24.03 6.19
N LEU A 256 -1.77 -23.15 6.43
CA LEU A 256 -1.58 -21.90 5.68
C LEU A 256 -1.24 -22.11 4.20
N GLY A 257 -0.94 -23.32 3.73
CA GLY A 257 -0.61 -23.60 2.32
C GLY A 257 0.73 -23.01 1.88
N VAL A 258 1.72 -22.98 2.78
CA VAL A 258 3.07 -22.41 2.54
C VAL A 258 4.21 -23.41 2.81
N ALA A 259 3.86 -24.67 3.11
CA ALA A 259 4.77 -25.81 3.22
C ALA A 259 4.66 -26.72 2.00
#